data_AF-A0A1I6TJP2-F1
#
_entry.id   AF-A0A1I6TJP2-F1
#
_cell.length_a   1.000
_cell.length_b   1.000
_cell.length_c   1.000
_cell.angle_alpha   90.00
_cell.angle_beta   90.00
_cell.angle_gamma   90.00
#
_symmetry.space_group_name_H-M   'P 1'
#
loop_
_entity.id
_entity.type
_entity.pdbx_description
1 polymer ?
#
loop_
_entity_poly.entity_id
_entity_poly.type
_entity_poly.pdbx_seq_one_letter_code
_entity_poly.pdbx_strand_id
1 'polypeptide(L)'
;MNVLDAKIINTQYGLETYLDMVKNIEVKELHSPSDNEPFYEIVLGIEYFLLRDGKYYDSERNYFRIQMSEDFNSITLRETDTESLFAVKTEHERDSTKLLVGEWLIKTNAFKQVISELIQQKKMENVQNEGDTRKVLGTIRFLEILLEIKTEDILSADVERDH
;
A
#
# COMPACT_ATOMS: atom_id res chain seq x y z
N MET A 1 -23.34 4.29 13.90
CA MET A 1 -22.34 3.48 14.62
C MET A 1 -21.29 3.11 13.57
N ASN A 2 -20.11 3.75 13.59
CA ASN A 2 -19.03 3.32 12.70
C ASN A 2 -18.49 2.00 13.28
N VAL A 3 -18.80 0.89 12.63
CA VAL A 3 -18.21 -0.40 12.98
C VAL A 3 -16.77 -0.35 12.52
N LEU A 4 -15.83 -0.46 13.47
CA LEU A 4 -14.42 -0.59 13.15
C LEU A 4 -14.21 -1.94 12.46
N ASP A 5 -13.80 -1.91 11.20
CA ASP A 5 -13.46 -3.13 10.46
C ASP A 5 -12.03 -3.56 10.76
N ALA A 6 -11.79 -4.88 10.76
CA ALA A 6 -10.50 -5.45 11.11
C ALA A 6 -10.21 -6.72 10.30
N LYS A 7 -8.94 -6.91 9.95
CA LYS A 7 -8.43 -8.14 9.33
C LYS A 7 -7.44 -8.80 10.26
N ILE A 8 -7.53 -10.12 10.39
CA ILE A 8 -6.59 -10.92 11.17
C ILE A 8 -5.87 -11.88 10.23
N ILE A 9 -4.55 -11.96 10.36
CA ILE A 9 -3.72 -12.99 9.71
C ILE A 9 -3.07 -13.83 10.80
N ASN A 10 -3.14 -15.15 10.65
CA ASN A 10 -2.38 -16.06 11.49
C ASN A 10 -1.01 -16.33 10.86
N THR A 11 0.04 -16.15 11.65
CA THR A 11 1.42 -16.42 11.24
C THR A 11 2.10 -17.34 12.24
N GLN A 12 3.23 -17.92 11.86
CA GLN A 12 4.11 -18.69 12.73
C GLN A 12 4.62 -17.88 13.94
N TYR A 13 4.57 -16.55 13.86
CA TYR A 13 4.99 -15.65 14.93
C TYR A 13 3.83 -15.18 15.83
N GLY A 14 2.58 -15.47 15.46
CA GLY A 14 1.39 -15.06 16.19
C GLY A 14 0.28 -14.51 15.28
N LEU A 15 -0.74 -13.94 15.89
CA LEU A 15 -1.88 -13.33 15.19
C LEU A 15 -1.61 -11.85 14.96
N GLU A 16 -1.52 -11.45 13.69
CA GLU A 16 -1.43 -10.05 13.28
C GLU A 16 -2.83 -9.49 13.09
N THR A 17 -3.15 -8.39 13.78
CA THR A 17 -4.46 -7.71 13.71
C THR A 17 -4.32 -6.33 13.10
N TYR A 18 -4.98 -6.11 11.97
CA TYR A 18 -5.01 -4.86 11.21
C TYR A 18 -6.38 -4.19 11.40
N LEU A 19 -6.41 -2.87 11.58
CA LEU A 19 -7.65 -2.12 11.82
C LEU A 19 -7.84 -1.03 10.75
N ASP A 20 -9.07 -0.86 10.26
CA ASP A 20 -9.47 0.20 9.33
C ASP A 20 -9.51 1.57 10.03
N MET A 21 -8.33 2.17 10.22
CA MET A 21 -8.16 3.53 10.73
C MET A 21 -7.11 4.27 9.92
N VAL A 22 -7.38 5.54 9.59
CA VAL A 22 -6.45 6.39 8.82
C VAL A 22 -5.05 6.44 9.44
N LYS A 23 -4.97 6.57 10.77
CA LYS A 23 -3.69 6.61 11.51
C LYS A 23 -2.81 5.36 11.34
N ASN A 24 -3.42 4.23 10.94
CA ASN A 24 -2.73 2.95 10.77
C ASN A 24 -2.17 2.80 9.35
N ILE A 25 -2.49 3.71 8.43
CA ILE A 25 -1.98 3.71 7.06
C ILE A 25 -1.03 4.90 6.93
N GLU A 26 0.20 4.61 6.56
CA GLU A 26 1.23 5.60 6.31
C GLU A 26 1.61 5.60 4.83
N VAL A 27 1.76 6.78 4.25
CA VAL A 27 2.36 6.94 2.93
C VAL A 27 3.78 7.43 3.17
N LYS A 28 4.74 6.51 3.07
CA LYS A 28 6.15 6.80 3.34
C LYS A 28 6.76 7.59 2.18
N GLU A 29 6.50 7.13 0.96
CA GLU A 29 7.05 7.71 -0.27
C GLU A 29 6.04 7.62 -1.42
N LEU A 30 6.14 8.57 -2.36
CA LEU A 30 5.36 8.62 -3.59
C LEU A 30 6.28 9.10 -4.72
N HIS A 31 6.52 8.24 -5.70
CA HIS A 31 7.41 8.47 -6.82
C HIS A 31 6.63 8.61 -8.14
N SER A 32 7.07 9.57 -8.97
CA SER A 32 6.61 9.75 -10.35
C SER A 32 7.73 9.33 -11.31
N PRO A 33 7.42 8.78 -12.49
CA PRO A 33 8.42 8.29 -13.42
C PRO A 33 9.56 9.29 -13.71
N SER A 34 10.76 8.74 -13.80
CA SER A 34 12.00 9.44 -14.14
C SER A 34 12.81 8.62 -15.15
N ASP A 35 13.85 9.23 -15.73
CA ASP A 35 14.69 8.56 -16.74
C ASP A 35 15.33 7.24 -16.25
N ASN A 36 15.53 7.10 -14.94
CA ASN A 36 16.11 5.90 -14.33
C ASN A 36 15.06 4.94 -13.77
N GLU A 37 13.86 5.44 -13.45
CA GLU A 37 12.79 4.70 -12.80
C GLU A 37 11.47 5.00 -13.54
N PRO A 38 11.17 4.27 -14.63
CA PRO A 38 10.04 4.56 -15.52
C PRO A 38 8.73 3.98 -14.97
N PHE A 39 8.45 4.22 -13.68
CA PHE A 39 7.28 3.70 -13.00
C PHE A 39 6.71 4.70 -12.00
N TYR A 40 5.40 4.62 -11.79
CA TYR A 40 4.76 5.23 -10.63
C TYR A 40 4.88 4.28 -9.45
N GLU A 41 5.15 4.81 -8.27
CA GLU A 41 5.28 3.98 -7.08
C GLU A 41 4.75 4.70 -5.85
N ILE A 42 4.10 3.95 -4.97
CA ILE A 42 3.75 4.39 -3.62
C ILE A 42 4.25 3.37 -2.60
N VAL A 43 4.92 3.85 -1.56
CA VAL A 43 5.34 3.04 -0.42
C VAL A 43 4.34 3.23 0.71
N LEU A 44 3.65 2.16 1.06
CA LEU A 44 2.57 2.15 2.05
C LEU A 44 3.00 1.35 3.28
N GLY A 45 2.86 1.98 4.44
CA GLY A 45 2.97 1.33 5.74
C GLY A 45 1.60 0.97 6.29
N ILE A 46 1.46 -0.23 6.83
CA ILE A 46 0.25 -0.67 7.54
C ILE A 46 0.64 -1.09 8.95
N GLU A 47 -0.02 -0.49 9.92
CA GLU A 47 0.12 -0.82 11.34
C GLU A 47 -0.69 -2.08 11.70
N TYR A 48 -0.09 -2.93 12.53
CA TYR A 48 -0.73 -4.12 13.08
C TYR A 48 -0.39 -4.34 14.54
N PHE A 49 -1.28 -5.02 15.25
CA PHE A 49 -1.04 -5.50 16.61
C PHE A 49 -0.72 -6.99 16.56
N LEU A 50 0.39 -7.39 17.21
CA LEU A 50 0.76 -8.79 17.32
C LEU A 50 0.24 -9.40 18.64
N LEU A 51 -0.55 -10.45 18.54
CA LEU A 51 -0.95 -11.30 19.66
C LEU A 51 -0.15 -12.60 19.64
N ARG A 52 0.67 -12.81 20.67
CA ARG A 52 1.46 -14.04 20.86
C ARG A 52 1.45 -14.42 22.33
N ASP A 53 1.37 -15.72 22.62
CA ASP A 53 1.35 -16.27 23.98
C ASP A 53 0.29 -15.62 24.90
N GLY A 54 -0.87 -15.27 24.31
CA GLY A 54 -1.99 -14.63 25.01
C GLY A 54 -1.77 -13.16 25.40
N LYS A 55 -0.71 -12.51 24.89
CA LYS A 55 -0.38 -11.10 25.16
C LYS A 55 -0.32 -10.29 23.87
N TYR A 56 -0.93 -9.10 23.89
CA TYR A 56 -0.73 -8.10 22.85
C TYR A 56 0.59 -7.38 23.09
N TYR A 57 1.38 -7.28 22.02
CA TYR A 57 2.59 -6.47 21.96
C TYR A 57 2.25 -5.07 21.44
N ASP A 58 3.22 -4.16 21.50
CA ASP A 58 3.09 -2.85 20.88
C ASP A 58 2.77 -2.99 19.39
N SER A 59 2.13 -1.97 18.83
CA SER A 59 1.83 -1.91 17.40
C SER A 59 3.13 -1.82 16.61
N GLU A 60 3.23 -2.65 15.58
CA GLU A 60 4.33 -2.64 14.62
C GLU A 60 3.82 -2.12 13.27
N ARG A 61 4.71 -1.62 12.42
CA ARG A 61 4.36 -1.14 11.09
C ARG A 61 5.25 -1.79 10.05
N ASN A 62 4.61 -2.41 9.06
CA ASN A 62 5.31 -3.00 7.93
C ASN A 62 4.93 -2.30 6.63
N TYR A 63 5.85 -2.32 5.68
CA TYR A 63 5.76 -1.57 4.43
C TYR A 63 5.77 -2.49 3.21
N PHE A 64 5.18 -1.99 2.13
CA PHE A 64 5.24 -2.59 0.81
C PHE A 64 5.10 -1.49 -0.23
N ARG A 65 5.47 -1.80 -1.47
CA ARG A 65 5.32 -0.88 -2.59
C ARG A 65 4.22 -1.36 -3.53
N ILE A 66 3.40 -0.44 -4.02
CA ILE A 66 2.57 -0.67 -5.19
C ILE A 66 3.20 0.12 -6.33
N GLN A 67 3.64 -0.61 -7.35
CA GLN A 67 4.27 -0.04 -8.53
C GLN A 67 3.36 -0.23 -9.75
N MET A 68 3.29 0.79 -10.61
CA MET A 68 2.61 0.73 -11.90
C MET A 68 3.52 1.22 -13.02
N SER A 69 3.39 0.60 -14.19
CA SER A 69 4.00 1.12 -15.43
C SER A 69 3.43 2.50 -15.77
N GLU A 70 4.15 3.28 -16.59
CA GLU A 70 3.70 4.63 -16.98
C GLU A 70 2.34 4.65 -17.70
N ASP A 71 2.00 3.56 -18.39
CA ASP A 71 0.74 3.38 -19.10
C ASP A 71 -0.37 2.76 -18.23
N PHE A 72 -0.06 2.41 -16.97
CA PHE A 72 -0.95 1.78 -15.99
C PHE A 72 -1.48 0.40 -16.37
N ASN A 73 -0.83 -0.30 -17.32
CA ASN A 73 -1.25 -1.61 -17.77
C ASN A 73 -0.70 -2.77 -16.92
N SER A 74 0.28 -2.51 -16.06
CA SER A 74 0.83 -3.51 -15.13
C SER A 74 0.91 -2.97 -13.71
N ILE A 75 0.60 -3.83 -12.74
CA ILE A 75 0.77 -3.59 -11.31
C ILE A 75 1.71 -4.65 -10.75
N THR A 76 2.67 -4.21 -9.96
CA THR A 76 3.59 -5.08 -9.22
C THR A 76 3.57 -4.69 -7.75
N LEU A 77 3.55 -5.68 -6.86
CA LEU A 77 3.82 -5.47 -5.45
C LEU A 77 5.30 -5.71 -5.20
N ARG A 78 5.97 -4.80 -4.49
CA ARG A 78 7.38 -4.97 -4.14
C ARG A 78 7.60 -4.92 -2.65
N GLU A 79 8.52 -5.74 -2.17
CA GLU A 79 9.00 -5.67 -0.79
C GLU A 79 9.88 -4.44 -0.58
N THR A 80 9.88 -3.92 0.63
CA THR A 80 10.88 -2.93 1.08
C THR A 80 12.10 -3.63 1.65
N ASP A 81 13.28 -3.02 1.55
CA ASP A 81 14.53 -3.56 2.10
C ASP A 81 14.47 -3.90 3.59
N THR A 82 13.72 -3.09 4.34
CA THR A 82 13.51 -3.22 5.77
C THR A 82 12.02 -3.14 6.09
N GLU A 83 11.61 -3.77 7.18
CA GLU A 83 10.23 -3.71 7.69
C GLU A 83 9.19 -4.16 6.63
N SER A 84 9.56 -5.11 5.75
CA SER A 84 8.69 -5.58 4.67
C SER A 84 7.48 -6.34 5.21
N LEU A 85 6.31 -6.01 4.67
CA LEU A 85 5.04 -6.69 4.95
C LEU A 85 5.04 -8.15 4.50
N PHE A 86 5.86 -8.52 3.52
CA PHE A 86 5.93 -9.88 2.97
C PHE A 86 7.16 -10.65 3.45
N ALA A 87 8.15 -9.99 4.07
CA ALA A 87 9.37 -10.62 4.53
C ALA A 87 9.10 -11.59 5.68
N VAL A 88 10.02 -12.55 5.87
CA VAL A 88 10.01 -13.59 6.92
C VAL A 88 8.76 -14.48 7.02
N LYS A 89 7.81 -14.32 6.08
CA LYS A 89 6.58 -15.09 5.97
C LYS A 89 6.76 -16.36 5.12
N THR A 90 6.07 -17.43 5.49
CA THR A 90 5.93 -18.65 4.68
C THR A 90 5.10 -18.37 3.41
N GLU A 91 5.12 -19.26 2.41
CA GLU A 91 4.32 -19.08 1.19
C GLU A 91 2.83 -18.86 1.49
N HIS A 92 2.25 -19.64 2.40
CA HIS A 92 0.85 -19.49 2.81
C HIS A 92 0.56 -18.15 3.50
N GLU A 93 1.49 -17.66 4.32
CA GLU A 93 1.37 -16.35 4.96
C GLU A 93 1.52 -15.21 3.95
N ARG A 94 2.35 -15.37 2.92
CA ARG A 94 2.47 -14.43 1.81
C ARG A 94 1.18 -14.36 1.00
N ASP A 95 0.54 -15.49 0.70
CA ASP A 95 -0.78 -15.53 0.06
C ASP A 95 -1.83 -14.81 0.91
N SER A 96 -1.86 -15.08 2.21
CA SER A 96 -2.76 -14.41 3.16
C SER A 96 -2.51 -12.90 3.23
N THR A 97 -1.25 -12.48 3.11
CA THR A 97 -0.85 -11.07 3.07
C THR A 97 -1.30 -10.40 1.77
N LYS A 98 -1.19 -11.12 0.65
CA LYS A 98 -1.70 -10.64 -0.65
C LYS A 98 -3.22 -10.47 -0.63
N LEU A 99 -3.94 -11.40 0.02
CA LEU A 99 -5.38 -11.28 0.29
C LEU A 99 -5.70 -10.10 1.22
N LEU A 100 -4.90 -9.85 2.26
CA LEU A 100 -5.03 -8.65 3.09
C LEU A 100 -4.96 -7.38 2.24
N VAL A 101 -4.00 -7.27 1.32
CA VAL A 101 -3.90 -6.09 0.45
C VAL A 101 -5.10 -6.01 -0.51
N GLY A 102 -5.35 -7.06 -1.29
CA GLY A 102 -6.31 -7.03 -2.40
C GLY A 102 -7.77 -7.16 -2.00
N GLU A 103 -8.09 -7.89 -0.94
CA GLU A 103 -9.48 -8.13 -0.53
C GLU A 103 -9.94 -7.21 0.59
N TRP A 104 -9.01 -6.67 1.38
CA TRP A 104 -9.33 -5.85 2.54
C TRP A 104 -8.80 -4.42 2.41
N LEU A 105 -7.47 -4.22 2.42
CA LEU A 105 -6.84 -2.90 2.54
C LEU A 105 -7.36 -1.91 1.50
N ILE A 106 -7.26 -2.24 0.20
CA ILE A 106 -7.66 -1.31 -0.88
C ILE A 106 -9.15 -0.96 -0.84
N LYS A 107 -9.97 -1.76 -0.13
CA LYS A 107 -11.41 -1.54 0.02
C LYS A 107 -11.76 -0.73 1.26
N THR A 108 -10.86 -0.65 2.24
CA THR A 108 -11.06 0.06 3.51
C THR A 108 -11.35 1.55 3.31
N ASN A 109 -12.06 2.14 4.25
CA ASN A 109 -12.33 3.58 4.21
C ASN A 109 -11.05 4.38 4.49
N ALA A 110 -10.19 3.89 5.40
CA ALA A 110 -8.92 4.51 5.72
C ALA A 110 -8.03 4.62 4.47
N PHE A 111 -7.88 3.54 3.70
CA PHE A 111 -7.05 3.57 2.48
C PHE A 111 -7.58 4.60 1.49
N LYS A 112 -8.89 4.54 1.18
CA LYS A 112 -9.52 5.47 0.25
C LYS A 112 -9.39 6.92 0.70
N GLN A 113 -9.51 7.17 2.00
CA GLN A 113 -9.34 8.50 2.56
C GLN A 113 -7.89 8.99 2.40
N VAL A 114 -6.90 8.18 2.76
CA VAL A 114 -5.47 8.53 2.63
C VAL A 114 -5.13 8.87 1.18
N ILE A 115 -5.54 8.02 0.22
CA ILE A 115 -5.29 8.27 -1.20
C ILE A 115 -6.03 9.53 -1.69
N SER A 116 -7.27 9.75 -1.26
CA SER A 116 -8.04 10.95 -1.61
C SER A 116 -7.39 12.23 -1.08
N GLU A 117 -6.85 12.20 0.14
CA GLU A 117 -6.12 13.32 0.75
C GLU A 117 -4.85 13.63 -0.04
N LEU A 118 -4.07 12.61 -0.44
CA LEU A 118 -2.92 12.80 -1.33
C LEU A 118 -3.31 13.45 -2.66
N ILE A 119 -4.41 13.03 -3.27
CA ILE A 119 -4.92 13.65 -4.52
C ILE A 119 -5.19 15.15 -4.30
N GLN A 120 -5.84 15.52 -3.19
CA GLN A 120 -6.09 16.94 -2.88
C GLN A 120 -4.80 17.71 -2.64
N GLN A 121 -3.83 17.13 -1.94
CA GLN A 121 -2.51 17.73 -1.73
C GLN A 121 -1.81 17.98 -3.08
N LYS A 122 -1.80 16.99 -3.98
CA LYS A 122 -1.23 17.13 -5.33
C LYS A 122 -1.94 18.18 -6.17
N LYS A 123 -3.27 18.30 -6.07
CA LYS A 123 -4.05 19.34 -6.75
C LYS A 123 -3.73 20.76 -6.27
N MET A 124 -3.16 20.91 -5.07
CA MET A 124 -2.75 22.18 -4.48
C MET A 124 -1.27 22.51 -4.70
N GLU A 125 -0.49 21.63 -5.35
CA GLU A 125 0.92 21.88 -5.62
C GLU A 125 1.11 23.04 -6.61
N ASN A 126 2.01 23.96 -6.28
CA ASN A 126 2.30 25.13 -7.10
C ASN A 126 3.33 24.78 -8.20
N VAL A 127 2.85 24.39 -9.37
CA VAL A 127 3.68 23.99 -10.52
C VAL A 127 4.26 25.21 -11.25
N GLN A 128 5.55 25.15 -11.60
CA GLN A 128 6.28 26.29 -12.19
C GLN A 128 6.52 26.14 -13.70
N ASN A 129 6.49 24.92 -14.24
CA ASN A 129 6.74 24.64 -15.65
C ASN A 129 5.86 23.48 -16.17
N GLU A 130 5.83 23.30 -17.50
CA GLU A 130 5.02 22.25 -18.14
C GLU A 130 5.42 20.83 -17.73
N GLY A 131 6.71 20.58 -17.47
CA GLY A 131 7.21 19.29 -17.01
C GLY A 131 6.65 18.93 -15.64
N ASP A 132 6.68 19.88 -14.71
CA ASP A 132 6.11 19.73 -13.37
C ASP A 132 4.59 19.49 -13.46
N THR A 133 3.88 20.24 -14.30
CA THR A 133 2.44 20.04 -14.52
C THR A 133 2.14 18.62 -14.99
N ARG A 134 2.91 18.09 -15.95
CA ARG A 134 2.71 16.70 -16.43
C ARG A 134 2.97 15.68 -15.33
N LYS A 135 4.01 15.85 -14.52
CA LYS A 135 4.32 14.95 -13.40
C LYS A 135 3.21 14.95 -12.34
N VAL A 136 2.72 16.13 -11.97
CA VAL A 136 1.62 16.27 -11.00
C VAL A 136 0.35 15.61 -11.53
N LEU A 137 -0.04 15.89 -12.78
CA LEU A 137 -1.22 15.27 -13.40
C LEU A 137 -1.10 13.75 -13.52
N GLY A 138 0.07 13.25 -13.92
CA GLY A 138 0.35 11.82 -13.99
C GLY A 138 0.24 11.14 -12.62
N THR A 139 0.77 11.77 -11.58
CA THR A 139 0.69 11.28 -10.19
C THR A 139 -0.74 11.31 -9.67
N ILE A 140 -1.51 12.35 -9.96
CA ILE A 140 -2.94 12.40 -9.61
C ILE A 140 -3.67 11.22 -10.28
N ARG A 141 -3.42 10.98 -11.57
CA ARG A 141 -4.03 9.87 -12.30
C ARG A 141 -3.65 8.51 -11.71
N PHE A 142 -2.38 8.32 -11.33
CA PHE A 142 -1.92 7.12 -10.62
C PHE A 142 -2.73 6.89 -9.34
N LEU A 143 -2.86 7.92 -8.49
CA LEU A 143 -3.62 7.84 -7.24
C LEU A 143 -5.13 7.61 -7.48
N GLU A 144 -5.71 8.21 -8.52
CA GLU A 144 -7.10 7.96 -8.92
C GLU A 144 -7.30 6.50 -9.34
N ILE A 145 -6.35 5.91 -10.06
CA ILE A 145 -6.38 4.48 -10.40
C ILE A 145 -6.26 3.61 -9.14
N LEU A 146 -5.42 3.97 -8.16
CA LEU A 146 -5.32 3.22 -6.89
C LEU A 146 -6.68 3.10 -6.17
N LEU A 147 -7.56 4.11 -6.30
CA LEU A 147 -8.92 4.07 -5.73
C LEU A 147 -9.88 3.14 -6.49
N GLU A 148 -9.55 2.79 -7.74
CA GLU A 148 -10.36 1.98 -8.65
C GLU A 148 -9.80 0.57 -8.88
N ILE A 149 -8.60 0.27 -8.34
CA ILE A 149 -7.99 -1.07 -8.40
C ILE A 149 -8.97 -2.12 -7.92
N LYS A 150 -9.06 -3.21 -8.67
CA LYS A 150 -9.85 -4.38 -8.29
C LYS A 150 -8.99 -5.38 -7.53
N THR A 151 -9.65 -6.22 -6.75
CA THR A 151 -8.98 -7.32 -6.04
C THR A 151 -8.17 -8.19 -6.99
N GLU A 152 -8.71 -8.49 -8.17
CA GLU A 152 -8.08 -9.36 -9.17
C GLU A 152 -6.75 -8.79 -9.68
N ASP A 153 -6.64 -7.46 -9.76
CA ASP A 153 -5.42 -6.79 -10.18
C ASP A 153 -4.30 -7.01 -9.15
N ILE A 154 -4.63 -6.91 -7.86
CA ILE A 154 -3.67 -7.18 -6.77
C ILE A 154 -3.34 -8.66 -6.68
N LEU A 155 -4.33 -9.55 -6.78
CA LEU A 155 -4.10 -10.99 -6.65
C LEU A 155 -3.32 -11.57 -7.83
N SER A 156 -3.39 -10.95 -9.01
CA SER A 156 -2.61 -11.36 -10.19
C SER A 156 -1.22 -10.71 -10.26
N ALA A 157 -0.99 -9.59 -9.56
CA ALA A 157 0.30 -8.90 -9.53
C ALA A 157 1.43 -9.77 -8.96
N ASP A 158 2.62 -9.68 -9.55
CA ASP A 158 3.81 -10.33 -8.98
C ASP A 158 4.22 -9.67 -7.66
N VAL A 159 4.80 -10.47 -6.75
CA VAL A 159 5.39 -9.97 -5.50
C VAL A 159 6.91 -10.12 -5.60
N GLU A 160 7.58 -9.02 -5.91
CA GLU A 160 9.02 -8.99 -6.12
C GLU A 160 9.77 -8.60 -4.84
N ARG A 161 10.99 -9.14 -4.69
CA ARG A 161 11.93 -8.71 -3.63
C ARG A 161 12.78 -7.57 -4.17
N ASP A 162 13.15 -6.61 -3.31
CA ASP A 162 14.27 -5.74 -3.63
C ASP A 162 15.56 -6.59 -3.70
N HIS A 163 16.36 -6.32 -4.72
CA HIS A 163 17.62 -7.04 -5.03
C HIS A 163 18.83 -6.23 -4.61
#